data_AF-A0A920QPI2-F1
#
_entry.id   AF-A0A920QPI2-F1
#
_cell.length_a   1.000
_cell.length_b   1.000
_cell.length_c   1.000
_cell.angle_alpha   90.00
_cell.angle_beta   90.00
_cell.angle_gamma   90.00
#
_symmetry.space_group_name_H-M   'P 1'
#
loop_
_entity.id
_entity.type
_entity.pdbx_description
1 polymer ?
#
loop_
_entity_poly.entity_id
_entity_poly.type
_entity_poly.pdbx_seq_one_letter_code
_entity_poly.pdbx_strand_id
1 'polypeptide(L)'
;MSSTIPWIFNYGYNDELYLFYSNDNQPHHLWFLWHLIIITIFTILYKLYSLFFTKLLNLLKLTNLNNFIVAIKSWMAKILFDFKIPFVLIVMLTILSLNDMGTELIMNPVATGIYFAFGYSLYKNNKLFQNITLNWKYYLLSALIFFLFHTLIEEEFISINFEDYPIYWIPFIFIKIANSVLFSLSFIGFAENKFGSYNSILRFCSDGAYWMYLIHLPIVTFITFFMFKFSFFAEIKFVLSIILTTSICLVTYKFLVRSTYLGVLLNGKKFPFKWNSLS
;
A
#
# COMPACT_ATOMS: atom_id res chain seq x y z
N MET A 1 -8.23 21.85 -21.33
CA MET A 1 -9.17 21.09 -20.48
C MET A 1 -9.06 21.65 -19.08
N SER A 2 -10.08 22.37 -18.62
CA SER A 2 -10.09 23.01 -17.31
C SER A 2 -10.11 21.94 -16.22
N SER A 3 -8.99 21.75 -15.53
CA SER A 3 -8.92 20.98 -14.30
C SER A 3 -9.87 21.62 -13.30
N THR A 4 -11.05 21.01 -13.13
CA THR A 4 -12.00 21.42 -12.11
C THR A 4 -11.33 21.21 -10.77
N ILE A 5 -11.04 22.31 -10.08
CA ILE A 5 -10.53 22.29 -8.71
C ILE A 5 -11.54 21.48 -7.90
N PRO A 6 -11.15 20.38 -7.23
CA PRO A 6 -12.09 19.58 -6.47
C PRO A 6 -12.82 20.49 -5.48
N TRP A 7 -14.14 20.30 -5.33
CA TRP A 7 -15.07 21.21 -4.62
C TRP A 7 -14.61 21.73 -3.25
N ILE A 8 -13.71 20.99 -2.62
CA ILE A 8 -13.22 21.11 -1.27
C ILE A 8 -12.22 22.26 -1.27
N PHE A 9 -11.36 22.32 -2.28
CA PHE A 9 -10.41 23.39 -2.49
C PHE A 9 -11.14 24.68 -2.86
N ASN A 10 -12.23 24.62 -3.63
CA ASN A 10 -13.06 25.80 -3.91
C ASN A 10 -13.71 26.36 -2.63
N TYR A 11 -14.19 25.49 -1.73
CA TYR A 11 -14.68 25.90 -0.41
C TYR A 11 -13.60 26.61 0.42
N GLY A 12 -12.36 26.10 0.41
CA GLY A 12 -11.25 26.72 1.11
C GLY A 12 -10.95 28.16 0.68
N TYR A 13 -11.25 28.52 -0.57
CA TYR A 13 -11.05 29.88 -1.11
C TYR A 13 -12.27 30.78 -0.95
N ASN A 14 -13.47 30.24 -1.17
CA ASN A 14 -14.69 31.04 -1.33
C ASN A 14 -15.67 30.92 -0.15
N ASP A 15 -15.43 30.03 0.82
CA ASP A 15 -16.36 29.64 1.91
C ASP A 15 -17.74 29.11 1.42
N GLU A 16 -17.95 28.97 0.11
CA GLU A 16 -19.18 28.43 -0.51
C GLU A 16 -19.03 26.96 -0.89
N LEU A 17 -20.01 26.13 -0.52
CA LEU A 17 -20.04 24.68 -0.82
C LEU A 17 -20.81 24.42 -2.13
N TYR A 18 -20.09 24.13 -3.21
CA TYR A 18 -20.68 23.65 -4.46
C TYR A 18 -20.38 22.16 -4.67
N LEU A 19 -21.40 21.32 -4.53
CA LEU A 19 -21.27 19.88 -4.75
C LEU A 19 -21.32 19.56 -6.26
N PHE A 20 -20.18 19.60 -6.95
CA PHE A 20 -20.05 19.14 -8.34
C PHE A 20 -19.38 17.76 -8.40
N TYR A 21 -20.01 16.81 -9.09
CA TYR A 21 -19.45 15.48 -9.35
C TYR A 21 -18.78 15.47 -10.73
N SER A 22 -17.49 15.18 -10.80
CA SER A 22 -16.76 14.92 -12.05
C SER A 22 -16.14 13.52 -12.04
N ASN A 23 -16.10 12.90 -13.22
CA ASN A 23 -15.39 11.62 -13.44
C ASN A 23 -13.90 11.84 -13.79
N ASP A 24 -13.46 13.09 -13.87
CA ASP A 24 -12.08 13.41 -14.25
C ASP A 24 -11.11 13.01 -13.14
N ASN A 25 -10.02 12.33 -13.50
CA ASN A 25 -8.95 11.86 -12.59
C ASN A 25 -9.39 10.83 -11.54
N GLN A 26 -10.47 10.07 -11.79
CA GLN A 26 -10.79 8.90 -10.98
C GLN A 26 -9.89 7.71 -11.32
N PRO A 27 -9.52 6.87 -10.34
CA PRO A 27 -9.73 7.04 -8.91
C PRO A 27 -8.65 7.94 -8.27
N HIS A 28 -9.05 8.96 -7.49
CA HIS A 28 -8.12 9.81 -6.71
C HIS A 28 -7.38 8.99 -5.63
N HIS A 29 -7.51 9.32 -4.34
CA HIS A 29 -6.84 8.59 -3.26
C HIS A 29 -7.25 7.10 -3.13
N LEU A 30 -8.37 6.70 -3.76
CA LEU A 30 -8.91 5.33 -3.75
C LEU A 30 -8.31 4.41 -4.84
N TRP A 31 -7.32 4.87 -5.60
CA TRP A 31 -6.68 4.10 -6.68
C TRP A 31 -6.16 2.74 -6.22
N PHE A 32 -5.61 2.68 -5.00
CA PHE A 32 -5.07 1.46 -4.44
C PHE A 32 -6.15 0.39 -4.27
N LEU A 33 -7.36 0.78 -3.87
CA LEU A 33 -8.49 -0.14 -3.71
C LEU A 33 -8.92 -0.71 -5.07
N TRP A 34 -8.94 0.11 -6.12
CA TRP A 34 -9.19 -0.34 -7.48
C TRP A 34 -8.17 -1.37 -7.95
N HIS A 35 -6.87 -1.12 -7.73
CA HIS A 35 -5.82 -2.09 -8.04
C HIS A 35 -6.02 -3.39 -7.25
N LEU A 36 -6.34 -3.31 -5.95
CA LEU A 36 -6.62 -4.51 -5.15
C LEU A 36 -7.82 -5.30 -5.70
N ILE A 37 -8.92 -4.65 -6.08
CA ILE A 37 -10.08 -5.35 -6.68
C ILE A 37 -9.67 -6.07 -7.97
N ILE A 38 -8.96 -5.38 -8.86
CA ILE A 38 -8.53 -5.95 -10.15
C ILE A 38 -7.61 -7.15 -9.91
N ILE A 39 -6.60 -7.00 -9.06
CA ILE A 39 -5.61 -8.04 -8.78
C ILE A 39 -6.25 -9.24 -8.06
N THR A 40 -7.19 -9.00 -7.13
CA THR A 40 -7.88 -10.09 -6.42
C THR A 40 -8.81 -10.87 -7.35
N ILE A 41 -9.59 -10.20 -8.19
CA ILE A 41 -10.42 -10.85 -9.22
C ILE A 41 -9.52 -11.66 -10.16
N PHE A 42 -8.43 -11.07 -10.65
CA PHE A 42 -7.46 -11.76 -11.49
C PHE A 42 -6.88 -12.99 -10.81
N THR A 43 -6.54 -12.91 -9.52
CA THR A 43 -6.01 -14.03 -8.73
C THR A 43 -7.03 -15.17 -8.60
N ILE A 44 -8.32 -14.85 -8.40
CA ILE A 44 -9.41 -15.84 -8.35
C ILE A 44 -9.57 -16.51 -9.71
N LEU A 45 -9.67 -15.73 -10.79
CA LEU A 45 -9.81 -16.23 -12.16
C LEU A 45 -8.61 -17.10 -12.54
N TYR A 46 -7.39 -16.66 -12.24
CA TYR A 46 -6.16 -17.42 -12.47
C TYR A 46 -6.17 -18.74 -11.71
N LYS A 47 -6.63 -18.77 -10.44
CA LYS A 47 -6.75 -19.99 -9.66
C LYS A 47 -7.75 -20.96 -10.29
N LEU A 48 -8.92 -20.47 -10.71
CA LEU A 48 -9.94 -21.28 -11.40
C LEU A 48 -9.40 -21.85 -12.72
N TYR A 49 -8.76 -21.00 -13.53
CA TYR A 49 -8.09 -21.40 -14.77
C TYR A 49 -7.03 -22.46 -14.52
N SER A 50 -6.16 -22.26 -13.52
CA SER A 50 -5.09 -23.21 -13.21
C SER A 50 -5.63 -24.56 -12.72
N LEU A 51 -6.74 -24.59 -11.98
CA LEU A 51 -7.41 -25.82 -11.55
C LEU A 51 -8.07 -26.56 -12.72
N PHE A 52 -8.72 -25.81 -13.61
CA PHE A 52 -9.31 -26.39 -14.82
C PHE A 52 -8.22 -26.98 -15.73
N PHE A 53 -7.15 -26.23 -15.94
CA PHE A 53 -6.02 -26.64 -16.79
C PHE A 53 -5.30 -27.87 -16.25
N THR A 54 -5.04 -27.95 -14.94
CA THR A 54 -4.44 -29.14 -14.31
C THR A 54 -5.37 -30.36 -14.43
N LYS A 55 -6.68 -30.17 -14.27
CA LYS A 55 -7.68 -31.24 -14.46
C LYS A 55 -7.73 -31.71 -15.92
N LEU A 56 -7.69 -30.80 -16.89
CA LEU A 56 -7.65 -31.12 -18.31
C LEU A 56 -6.40 -31.91 -18.69
N LEU A 57 -5.22 -31.49 -18.23
CA LEU A 57 -3.97 -32.22 -18.47
C LEU A 57 -3.98 -33.62 -17.86
N ASN A 58 -4.55 -33.78 -16.67
CA ASN A 58 -4.70 -35.09 -16.04
C ASN A 58 -5.68 -35.99 -16.81
N LEU A 59 -6.78 -35.44 -17.36
CA LEU A 59 -7.72 -36.18 -18.23
C LEU A 59 -7.05 -36.66 -19.53
N LEU A 60 -6.18 -35.83 -20.10
CA LEU A 60 -5.39 -36.17 -21.29
C LEU A 60 -4.19 -37.08 -20.99
N LYS A 61 -4.02 -37.56 -19.74
CA LYS A 61 -2.88 -38.36 -19.28
C LYS A 61 -1.51 -37.68 -19.47
N LEU A 62 -1.48 -36.34 -19.55
CA LEU A 62 -0.27 -35.52 -19.67
C LEU A 62 0.28 -35.12 -18.29
N THR A 63 0.44 -36.09 -17.39
CA THR A 63 0.86 -35.86 -16.00
C THR A 63 2.26 -35.29 -15.90
N ASN A 64 3.18 -35.68 -16.78
CA ASN A 64 4.56 -35.17 -16.80
C ASN A 64 4.60 -33.67 -17.11
N LEU A 65 3.79 -33.22 -18.09
CA LEU A 65 3.68 -31.80 -18.43
C LEU A 65 3.07 -31.00 -17.27
N ASN A 66 2.02 -31.53 -16.64
CA ASN A 66 1.40 -30.90 -15.47
C ASN A 66 2.41 -30.71 -14.32
N ASN A 67 3.15 -31.77 -13.99
CA ASN A 67 4.20 -31.71 -12.96
C ASN A 67 5.31 -30.72 -13.32
N PHE A 68 5.72 -30.67 -14.59
CA PHE A 68 6.72 -29.72 -15.08
C PHE A 68 6.25 -28.27 -14.94
N ILE A 69 5.01 -27.97 -15.32
CA ILE A 69 4.43 -26.62 -15.19
C ILE A 69 4.32 -26.20 -13.73
N VAL A 70 3.85 -27.10 -12.86
CA VAL A 70 3.79 -26.84 -11.40
C VAL A 70 5.19 -26.62 -10.82
N ALA A 71 6.17 -27.42 -11.24
CA ALA A 71 7.56 -27.28 -10.84
C ALA A 71 8.11 -25.90 -11.25
N ILE A 72 7.93 -25.48 -12.50
CA ILE A 72 8.36 -24.15 -12.98
C ILE A 72 7.71 -23.04 -12.17
N LYS A 73 6.38 -23.07 -11.99
CA LYS A 73 5.67 -22.04 -11.20
C LYS A 73 6.22 -21.95 -9.78
N SER A 74 6.45 -23.10 -9.14
CA SER A 74 7.00 -23.15 -7.78
C SER A 74 8.44 -22.64 -7.72
N TRP A 75 9.25 -22.95 -8.74
CA TRP A 75 10.64 -22.52 -8.84
C TRP A 75 10.73 -21.00 -9.05
N MET A 76 9.91 -20.44 -9.95
CA MET A 76 9.80 -19.00 -10.15
C MET A 76 9.34 -18.28 -8.88
N ALA A 77 8.33 -18.80 -8.17
CA ALA A 77 7.86 -18.21 -6.92
C ALA A 77 8.95 -18.20 -5.84
N LYS A 78 9.71 -19.30 -5.70
CA LYS A 78 10.85 -19.38 -4.78
C LYS A 78 11.93 -18.35 -5.12
N ILE A 79 12.29 -18.24 -6.39
CA ILE A 79 13.31 -17.27 -6.84
C ILE A 79 12.84 -15.83 -6.65
N LEU A 80 11.57 -15.53 -6.88
CA LEU A 80 11.10 -14.16 -6.74
C LEU A 80 10.91 -13.77 -5.27
N PHE A 81 10.44 -14.68 -4.42
CA PHE A 81 9.86 -14.31 -3.12
C PHE A 81 10.49 -15.00 -1.89
N ASP A 82 11.28 -16.08 -2.03
CA ASP A 82 11.81 -16.83 -0.87
C ASP A 82 13.21 -16.39 -0.40
N PHE A 83 13.76 -15.31 -0.97
CA PHE A 83 15.06 -14.80 -0.55
C PHE A 83 14.98 -13.91 0.69
N LYS A 84 15.92 -14.12 1.63
CA LYS A 84 16.06 -13.28 2.83
C LYS A 84 16.31 -11.82 2.48
N ILE A 85 17.13 -11.58 1.46
CA ILE A 85 17.36 -10.24 0.92
C ILE A 85 16.48 -10.14 -0.33
N PRO A 86 15.55 -9.17 -0.41
CA PRO A 86 14.59 -9.05 -1.52
C PRO A 86 15.24 -8.51 -2.81
N PHE A 87 16.48 -8.91 -3.12
CA PHE A 87 17.23 -8.37 -4.24
C PHE A 87 16.55 -8.66 -5.57
N VAL A 88 16.09 -9.90 -5.79
CA VAL A 88 15.37 -10.29 -7.01
C VAL A 88 14.06 -9.51 -7.16
N LEU A 89 13.34 -9.29 -6.05
CA LEU A 89 12.13 -8.48 -6.02
C LEU A 89 12.42 -7.03 -6.43
N ILE A 90 13.48 -6.43 -5.87
CA ILE A 90 13.91 -5.07 -6.22
C ILE A 90 14.28 -4.98 -7.70
N VAL A 91 15.13 -5.87 -8.20
CA VAL A 91 15.52 -5.88 -9.63
C VAL A 91 14.30 -6.03 -10.54
N MET A 92 13.38 -6.94 -10.24
CA MET A 92 12.18 -7.12 -11.05
C MET A 92 11.30 -5.86 -11.07
N LEU A 93 11.10 -5.24 -9.91
CA LEU A 93 10.35 -3.99 -9.79
C LEU A 93 11.04 -2.84 -10.55
N THR A 94 12.37 -2.79 -10.54
CA THR A 94 13.10 -1.77 -11.30
C THR A 94 12.88 -1.90 -12.79
N ILE A 95 13.00 -3.12 -13.33
CA ILE A 95 12.75 -3.38 -14.76
C ILE A 95 11.34 -2.96 -15.16
N LEU A 96 10.35 -3.24 -14.32
CA LEU A 96 8.95 -2.89 -14.58
C LEU A 96 8.65 -1.39 -14.44
N SER A 97 9.53 -0.63 -13.81
CA SER A 97 9.41 0.82 -13.65
C SER A 97 10.23 1.62 -14.66
N LEU A 98 10.93 0.96 -15.59
CA LEU A 98 11.64 1.61 -16.71
C LEU A 98 10.74 1.95 -17.90
N ASN A 99 9.44 1.63 -17.81
CA ASN A 99 8.46 1.99 -18.83
C ASN A 99 7.87 3.40 -18.57
N ASP A 100 7.03 3.86 -19.49
CA ASP A 100 6.35 5.17 -19.41
C ASP A 100 5.49 5.34 -18.14
N MET A 101 5.11 4.24 -17.49
CA MET A 101 4.36 4.26 -16.22
C MET A 101 5.23 4.65 -15.02
N GLY A 102 6.55 4.51 -15.15
CA GLY A 102 7.52 4.92 -14.14
C GLY A 102 7.41 4.17 -12.81
N THR A 103 7.85 4.87 -11.76
CA THR A 103 7.86 4.36 -10.36
C THR A 103 6.58 4.64 -9.59
N GLU A 104 5.64 5.40 -10.19
CA GLU A 104 4.37 5.72 -9.57
C GLU A 104 3.40 4.54 -9.68
N LEU A 105 2.99 4.01 -8.53
CA LEU A 105 2.14 2.82 -8.47
C LEU A 105 0.72 3.05 -9.00
N ILE A 106 0.27 4.30 -9.09
CA ILE A 106 -1.04 4.67 -9.66
C ILE A 106 -1.10 4.28 -11.13
N MET A 107 -0.03 4.56 -11.89
CA MET A 107 0.05 4.28 -13.32
C MET A 107 0.56 2.86 -13.62
N ASN A 108 1.20 2.20 -12.66
CA ASN A 108 1.83 0.88 -12.84
C ASN A 108 1.12 -0.24 -12.06
N PRO A 109 -0.03 -0.75 -12.55
CA PRO A 109 -0.76 -1.83 -11.88
C PRO A 109 0.03 -3.14 -11.82
N VAL A 110 0.96 -3.37 -12.77
CA VAL A 110 1.80 -4.57 -12.78
C VAL A 110 2.76 -4.58 -11.58
N ALA A 111 3.40 -3.45 -11.30
CA ALA A 111 4.25 -3.30 -10.10
C ALA A 111 3.42 -3.53 -8.82
N THR A 112 2.20 -3.00 -8.73
CA THR A 112 1.31 -3.28 -7.59
C THR A 112 0.94 -4.75 -7.47
N GLY A 113 0.75 -5.45 -8.60
CA GLY A 113 0.53 -6.89 -8.64
C GLY A 113 1.69 -7.69 -8.06
N ILE A 114 2.93 -7.24 -8.28
CA ILE A 114 4.12 -7.88 -7.70
C ILE A 114 4.21 -7.66 -6.19
N TYR A 115 3.93 -6.45 -5.70
CA TYR A 115 3.83 -6.19 -4.26
C TYR A 115 2.75 -7.06 -3.61
N PHE A 116 1.59 -7.19 -4.26
CA PHE A 116 0.52 -8.07 -3.80
C PHE A 116 0.96 -9.54 -3.77
N ALA A 117 1.61 -10.03 -4.84
CA ALA A 117 2.11 -11.39 -4.92
C ALA A 117 3.17 -11.69 -3.85
N PHE A 118 4.05 -10.73 -3.57
CA PHE A 118 5.03 -10.83 -2.49
C PHE A 118 4.32 -10.95 -1.12
N GLY A 119 3.34 -10.08 -0.83
CA GLY A 119 2.54 -10.17 0.40
C GLY A 119 1.78 -11.50 0.52
N TYR A 120 1.20 -11.99 -0.57
CA TYR A 120 0.51 -13.29 -0.60
C TYR A 120 1.48 -14.47 -0.39
N SER A 121 2.72 -14.36 -0.87
CA SER A 121 3.78 -15.34 -0.62
C SER A 121 4.21 -15.33 0.86
N LEU A 122 4.39 -14.13 1.43
CA LEU A 122 4.73 -13.95 2.85
C LEU A 122 3.74 -14.65 3.79
N TYR A 123 2.44 -14.56 3.50
CA TYR A 123 1.41 -15.22 4.29
C TYR A 123 1.59 -16.75 4.38
N LYS A 124 2.17 -17.38 3.36
CA LYS A 124 2.45 -18.83 3.35
C LYS A 124 3.83 -19.17 3.89
N ASN A 125 4.80 -18.26 3.76
CA ASN A 125 6.19 -18.50 4.11
C ASN A 125 6.52 -17.97 5.52
N ASN A 126 6.11 -18.74 6.54
CA ASN A 126 6.38 -18.43 7.95
C ASN A 126 7.88 -18.25 8.24
N LYS A 127 8.76 -19.01 7.56
CA LYS A 127 10.21 -18.94 7.78
C LYS A 127 10.77 -17.59 7.32
N LEU A 128 10.34 -17.11 6.16
CA LEU A 128 10.78 -15.83 5.64
C LEU A 128 10.19 -14.67 6.45
N PHE A 129 8.92 -14.77 6.85
CA PHE A 129 8.30 -13.80 7.74
C PHE A 129 9.07 -13.69 9.07
N GLN A 130 9.35 -14.82 9.74
CA GLN A 130 10.18 -14.85 10.94
C GLN A 130 11.56 -14.21 10.70
N ASN A 131 12.20 -14.48 9.56
CA ASN A 131 13.47 -13.85 9.22
C ASN A 131 13.37 -12.32 9.12
N ILE A 132 12.28 -11.79 8.55
CA ILE A 132 12.01 -10.34 8.50
C ILE A 132 11.86 -9.78 9.94
N THR A 133 11.09 -10.47 10.80
CA THR A 133 10.86 -10.02 12.19
C THR A 133 12.12 -10.00 13.06
N LEU A 134 13.03 -10.96 12.87
CA LEU A 134 14.28 -11.03 13.65
C LEU A 134 15.31 -10.03 13.15
N ASN A 135 15.35 -9.78 11.84
CA ASN A 135 16.39 -8.99 11.18
C ASN A 135 15.93 -7.57 10.78
N TRP A 136 14.80 -7.07 11.28
CA TRP A 136 14.24 -5.75 10.92
C TRP A 136 15.25 -4.61 11.00
N LYS A 137 16.17 -4.64 11.98
CA LYS A 137 17.23 -3.63 12.14
C LYS A 137 18.17 -3.57 10.94
N TYR A 138 18.51 -4.70 10.34
CA TYR A 138 19.36 -4.75 9.15
C TYR A 138 18.64 -4.14 7.95
N TYR A 139 17.35 -4.45 7.77
CA TYR A 139 16.54 -3.80 6.73
C TYR A 139 16.43 -2.29 6.98
N LEU A 140 16.28 -1.84 8.24
CA LEU A 140 16.26 -0.42 8.58
C LEU A 140 17.59 0.27 8.26
N LEU A 141 18.72 -0.31 8.67
CA LEU A 141 20.04 0.24 8.40
C LEU A 141 20.30 0.32 6.91
N SER A 142 20.00 -0.74 6.15
CA SER A 142 20.10 -0.72 4.70
C SER A 142 19.18 0.34 4.08
N ALA A 143 17.93 0.45 4.51
CA ALA A 143 17.00 1.46 4.03
C ALA A 143 17.54 2.88 4.29
N LEU A 144 18.07 3.16 5.48
CA LEU A 144 18.68 4.45 5.81
C LEU A 144 19.89 4.77 4.92
N ILE A 145 20.74 3.78 4.63
CA ILE A 145 21.88 3.94 3.72
C ILE A 145 21.39 4.28 2.30
N PHE A 146 20.43 3.52 1.76
CA PHE A 146 19.84 3.80 0.45
C PHE A 146 19.11 5.15 0.41
N PHE A 147 18.45 5.54 1.49
CA PHE A 147 17.81 6.85 1.63
C PHE A 147 18.83 7.98 1.58
N LEU A 148 19.94 7.87 2.31
CA LEU A 148 21.02 8.86 2.25
C LEU A 148 21.59 8.99 0.83
N PHE A 149 21.87 7.86 0.16
CA PHE A 149 22.30 7.88 -1.24
C PHE A 149 21.25 8.51 -2.16
N HIS A 150 19.97 8.19 -1.97
CA HIS A 150 18.88 8.81 -2.73
C HIS A 150 18.92 10.32 -2.59
N THR A 151 18.95 10.84 -1.36
CA THR A 151 18.93 12.30 -1.11
C THR A 151 20.16 13.03 -1.64
N LEU A 152 21.34 12.39 -1.62
CA LEU A 152 22.57 13.00 -2.15
C LEU A 152 22.57 13.08 -3.67
N ILE A 153 21.96 12.10 -4.34
CA ILE A 153 21.95 11.96 -5.79
C ILE A 153 20.77 12.69 -6.43
N GLU A 154 19.66 12.88 -5.69
CA GLU A 154 18.41 13.47 -6.18
C GLU A 154 18.61 14.86 -6.79
N GLU A 155 19.40 15.73 -6.18
CA GLU A 155 19.68 17.08 -6.71
C GLU A 155 20.38 17.04 -8.07
N GLU A 156 21.34 16.13 -8.26
CA GLU A 156 22.05 15.97 -9.54
C GLU A 156 21.11 15.42 -10.63
N PHE A 157 20.22 14.49 -10.26
CA PHE A 157 19.32 13.84 -11.21
C PHE A 157 18.14 14.70 -11.65
N ILE A 158 17.62 15.58 -10.80
CA ILE A 158 16.57 16.54 -11.16
C ILE A 158 17.03 17.46 -12.31
N SER A 159 18.34 17.69 -12.45
CA SER A 159 18.92 18.53 -13.51
C SER A 159 19.07 17.83 -14.86
N ILE A 160 18.93 16.50 -14.91
CA ILE A 160 19.16 15.68 -16.11
C ILE A 160 17.81 15.29 -16.70
N ASN A 161 17.60 15.53 -18.00
CA ASN A 161 16.40 15.04 -18.68
C ASN A 161 16.47 13.52 -18.87
N PHE A 162 15.37 12.82 -18.59
CA PHE A 162 15.24 11.37 -18.80
C PHE A 162 15.48 10.96 -20.26
N GLU A 163 14.96 11.74 -21.21
CA GLU A 163 15.04 11.44 -22.64
C GLU A 163 16.47 11.47 -23.18
N ASP A 164 17.31 12.35 -22.64
CA ASP A 164 18.69 12.53 -23.10
C ASP A 164 19.63 11.44 -22.57
N TYR A 165 19.34 10.89 -21.38
CA TYR A 165 20.27 10.03 -20.63
C TYR A 165 19.59 8.87 -19.87
N PRO A 166 18.81 7.99 -20.53
CA PRO A 166 17.94 7.01 -19.87
C PRO A 166 18.71 5.97 -19.02
N ILE A 167 19.94 5.62 -19.41
CA ILE A 167 20.76 4.63 -18.69
C ILE A 167 21.13 5.12 -17.29
N TYR A 168 21.34 6.42 -17.11
CA TYR A 168 21.72 7.00 -15.82
C TYR A 168 20.59 6.89 -14.80
N TRP A 169 19.33 6.85 -15.24
CA TRP A 169 18.16 6.72 -14.38
C TRP A 169 18.00 5.32 -13.77
N ILE A 170 18.63 4.29 -14.33
CA ILE A 170 18.51 2.91 -13.84
C ILE A 170 19.00 2.81 -12.37
N PRO A 171 20.23 3.24 -12.02
CA PRO A 171 20.68 3.30 -10.62
C PRO A 171 19.75 4.11 -9.70
N PHE A 172 19.25 5.26 -10.16
CA PHE A 172 18.36 6.12 -9.37
C PHE A 172 17.04 5.42 -9.04
N ILE A 173 16.40 4.83 -10.06
CA ILE A 173 15.18 4.03 -9.93
C ILE A 173 15.41 2.83 -9.03
N PHE A 174 16.56 2.18 -9.15
CA PHE A 174 16.95 1.07 -8.27
C PHE A 174 17.04 1.49 -6.82
N ILE A 175 17.73 2.59 -6.52
CA ILE A 175 17.84 3.13 -5.16
C ILE A 175 16.46 3.47 -4.61
N LYS A 176 15.61 4.14 -5.40
CA LYS A 176 14.23 4.51 -4.99
C LYS A 176 13.38 3.29 -4.64
N ILE A 177 13.40 2.25 -5.47
CA ILE A 177 12.64 1.01 -5.23
C ILE A 177 13.23 0.22 -4.06
N ALA A 178 14.56 0.08 -4.00
CA ALA A 178 15.25 -0.58 -2.90
C ALA A 178 14.87 0.08 -1.57
N ASN A 179 14.85 1.41 -1.53
CA ASN A 179 14.47 2.18 -0.36
C ASN A 179 13.02 1.88 0.08
N SER A 180 12.07 1.93 -0.85
CA SER A 180 10.65 1.60 -0.59
C SER A 180 10.45 0.19 -0.03
N VAL A 181 11.07 -0.82 -0.68
CA VAL A 181 10.96 -2.23 -0.28
C VAL A 181 11.59 -2.45 1.09
N LEU A 182 12.79 -1.92 1.34
CA LEU A 182 13.53 -2.12 2.58
C LEU A 182 12.86 -1.42 3.77
N PHE A 183 12.36 -0.19 3.60
CA PHE A 183 11.57 0.47 4.63
C PHE A 183 10.30 -0.30 4.96
N SER A 184 9.58 -0.78 3.94
CA SER A 184 8.35 -1.57 4.13
C SER A 184 8.64 -2.83 4.95
N LEU A 185 9.67 -3.60 4.58
CA LEU A 185 10.08 -4.80 5.31
C LEU A 185 10.57 -4.50 6.73
N SER A 186 11.31 -3.42 6.89
CA SER A 186 11.77 -2.94 8.19
C SER A 186 10.60 -2.63 9.11
N PHE A 187 9.60 -1.86 8.64
CA PHE A 187 8.44 -1.51 9.45
C PHE A 187 7.52 -2.70 9.73
N ILE A 188 7.33 -3.61 8.78
CA ILE A 188 6.61 -4.86 9.00
C ILE A 188 7.31 -5.69 10.10
N GLY A 189 8.63 -5.89 9.96
CA GLY A 189 9.40 -6.66 10.93
C GLY A 189 9.48 -6.00 12.31
N PHE A 190 9.62 -4.67 12.35
CA PHE A 190 9.60 -3.88 13.58
C PHE A 190 8.24 -3.98 14.28
N ALA A 191 7.16 -3.80 13.53
CA ALA A 191 5.80 -3.84 14.07
C ALA A 191 5.48 -5.21 14.65
N GLU A 192 5.83 -6.30 13.95
CA GLU A 192 5.61 -7.65 14.47
C GLU A 192 6.49 -7.95 15.69
N ASN A 193 7.75 -7.51 15.71
CA ASN A 193 8.67 -7.74 16.84
C ASN A 193 8.25 -6.95 18.10
N LYS A 194 7.80 -5.71 17.95
CA LYS A 194 7.45 -4.83 19.09
C LYS A 194 5.98 -4.85 19.47
N PHE A 195 5.09 -5.09 18.52
CA PHE A 195 3.64 -5.02 18.68
C PHE A 195 2.92 -6.33 18.29
N GLY A 196 3.65 -7.44 18.14
CA GLY A 196 3.05 -8.76 17.84
C GLY A 196 2.27 -9.38 19.01
N SER A 197 2.46 -8.89 20.24
CA SER A 197 1.63 -9.31 21.38
C SER A 197 0.25 -8.66 21.33
N TYR A 198 -0.77 -9.38 21.80
CA TYR A 198 -2.14 -8.87 21.78
C TYR A 198 -2.30 -7.64 22.68
N ASN A 199 -2.70 -6.52 22.07
CA ASN A 199 -3.07 -5.29 22.77
C ASN A 199 -4.42 -4.80 22.21
N SER A 200 -5.39 -4.56 23.09
CA SER A 200 -6.76 -4.17 22.71
C SER A 200 -6.82 -2.81 22.01
N ILE A 201 -5.96 -1.86 22.38
CA ILE A 201 -5.90 -0.52 21.76
C ILE A 201 -5.29 -0.62 20.37
N LEU A 202 -4.14 -1.29 20.23
CA LEU A 202 -3.49 -1.49 18.93
C LEU A 202 -4.39 -2.29 17.98
N ARG A 203 -5.10 -3.28 18.51
CA ARG A 203 -6.09 -4.04 17.74
C ARG A 203 -7.23 -3.14 17.25
N PHE A 204 -7.76 -2.26 18.11
CA PHE A 204 -8.80 -1.32 17.72
C PHE A 204 -8.32 -0.35 16.62
N CYS A 205 -7.11 0.21 16.75
CA CYS A 205 -6.55 1.09 15.73
C CYS A 205 -6.30 0.35 14.41
N SER A 206 -5.76 -0.88 14.46
CA SER A 206 -5.51 -1.71 13.28
C SER A 206 -6.81 -2.09 12.54
N ASP A 207 -7.85 -2.52 13.26
CA ASP A 207 -9.15 -2.83 12.66
C ASP A 207 -9.88 -1.55 12.13
N GLY A 208 -9.49 -0.36 12.59
CA GLY A 208 -10.02 0.93 12.13
C GLY A 208 -9.25 1.56 10.97
N ALA A 209 -8.05 1.08 10.65
CA ALA A 209 -7.16 1.69 9.66
C ALA A 209 -7.76 1.71 8.25
N TYR A 210 -8.52 0.68 7.88
CA TYR A 210 -9.19 0.64 6.58
C TYR A 210 -10.30 1.69 6.47
N TRP A 211 -11.11 1.86 7.53
CA TRP A 211 -12.12 2.91 7.56
C TRP A 211 -11.49 4.31 7.49
N MET A 212 -10.43 4.53 8.25
CA MET A 212 -9.65 5.76 8.20
C MET A 212 -9.16 6.04 6.77
N TYR A 213 -8.59 5.05 6.09
CA TYR A 213 -8.17 5.20 4.68
C TYR A 213 -9.30 5.68 3.77
N LEU A 214 -10.54 5.19 3.94
CA LEU A 214 -11.67 5.59 3.10
C LEU A 214 -12.13 7.03 3.30
N ILE A 215 -12.09 7.55 4.53
CA ILE A 215 -12.75 8.82 4.87
C ILE A 215 -11.78 9.92 5.30
N HIS A 216 -10.51 9.63 5.54
CA HIS A 216 -9.57 10.62 6.08
C HIS A 216 -9.40 11.82 5.15
N LEU A 217 -9.36 11.63 3.82
CA LEU A 217 -9.07 12.70 2.88
C LEU A 217 -10.10 13.86 2.96
N PRO A 218 -11.42 13.65 2.81
CA PRO A 218 -12.37 14.76 2.96
C PRO A 218 -12.31 15.39 4.35
N ILE A 219 -12.12 14.59 5.41
CA ILE A 219 -12.06 15.10 6.80
C ILE A 219 -10.85 16.00 7.01
N VAL A 220 -9.64 15.54 6.65
CA VAL A 220 -8.42 16.33 6.83
C VAL A 220 -8.51 17.61 6.02
N THR A 221 -9.05 17.54 4.81
CA THR A 221 -9.18 18.71 3.95
C THR A 221 -10.12 19.76 4.55
N PHE A 222 -11.29 19.35 5.08
CA PHE A 222 -12.18 20.26 5.81
C PHE A 222 -11.50 20.89 7.03
N ILE A 223 -10.78 20.08 7.83
CA ILE A 223 -10.06 20.59 9.00
C ILE A 223 -8.99 21.59 8.58
N THR A 224 -8.17 21.29 7.56
CA THR A 224 -7.09 22.18 7.12
C THR A 224 -7.63 23.50 6.58
N PHE A 225 -8.77 23.50 5.90
CA PHE A 225 -9.41 24.75 5.47
C PHE A 225 -10.00 25.54 6.63
N PHE A 226 -10.62 24.87 7.59
CA PHE A 226 -11.06 25.52 8.82
C PHE A 226 -9.88 26.16 9.57
N MET A 227 -8.70 25.51 9.55
CA MET A 227 -7.47 26.05 10.15
C MET A 227 -6.92 27.31 9.46
N PHE A 228 -7.40 27.69 8.26
CA PHE A 228 -7.04 28.98 7.66
C PHE A 228 -7.62 30.18 8.40
N LYS A 229 -8.71 30.00 9.16
CA LYS A 229 -9.33 31.07 9.96
C LYS A 229 -8.52 31.45 11.20
N PHE A 230 -7.51 30.64 11.56
CA PHE A 230 -6.68 30.84 12.75
C PHE A 230 -5.26 31.27 12.36
N SER A 231 -4.69 32.20 13.12
CA SER A 231 -3.31 32.71 12.94
C SER A 231 -2.27 31.88 13.70
N PHE A 232 -2.38 30.55 13.70
CA PHE A 232 -1.38 29.66 14.29
C PHE A 232 -0.19 29.39 13.36
N PHE A 233 0.96 29.03 13.95
CA PHE A 233 2.11 28.49 13.23
C PHE A 233 1.74 27.22 12.44
N ALA A 234 2.42 27.00 11.31
CA ALA A 234 2.10 25.90 10.39
C ALA A 234 2.24 24.52 11.06
N GLU A 235 3.23 24.35 11.92
CA GLU A 235 3.53 23.13 12.67
C GLU A 235 2.37 22.78 13.61
N ILE A 236 1.81 23.79 14.28
CA ILE A 236 0.66 23.61 15.18
C ILE A 236 -0.57 23.20 14.37
N LYS A 237 -0.83 23.86 13.23
CA LYS A 237 -1.92 23.49 12.33
C LYS A 237 -1.78 22.06 11.82
N PHE A 238 -0.56 21.64 11.49
CA PHE A 238 -0.26 20.29 11.02
C PHE A 238 -0.56 19.23 12.11
N VAL A 239 -0.03 19.42 13.32
CA VAL A 239 -0.25 18.50 14.44
C VAL A 239 -1.73 18.43 14.83
N LEU A 240 -2.41 19.58 14.92
CA LEU A 240 -3.84 19.63 15.20
C LEU A 240 -4.65 18.93 14.12
N SER A 241 -4.33 19.14 12.84
CA SER A 241 -5.04 18.50 11.73
C SER A 241 -4.91 16.98 11.78
N ILE A 242 -3.73 16.45 12.10
CA ILE A 242 -3.51 15.01 12.28
C ILE A 242 -4.34 14.48 13.45
N ILE A 243 -4.26 15.12 14.63
CA ILE A 243 -4.95 14.66 15.83
C ILE A 243 -6.47 14.67 15.61
N LEU A 244 -7.02 15.76 15.07
CA LEU A 244 -8.44 15.91 14.82
C LEU A 244 -8.94 14.90 13.78
N THR A 245 -8.23 14.78 12.64
CA THR A 245 -8.61 13.82 11.58
C THR A 245 -8.60 12.39 12.11
N THR A 246 -7.53 12.01 12.81
CA THR A 246 -7.37 10.65 13.37
C THR A 246 -8.47 10.36 14.39
N SER A 247 -8.75 11.32 15.29
CA SER A 247 -9.80 11.19 16.30
C SER A 247 -11.18 11.02 15.68
N ILE A 248 -11.55 11.86 14.71
CA ILE A 248 -12.84 11.75 13.99
C ILE A 248 -12.94 10.40 13.27
N CYS A 249 -11.87 9.96 12.60
CA CYS A 249 -11.85 8.67 11.91
C CYS A 249 -12.05 7.49 12.89
N LEU A 250 -11.40 7.50 14.05
CA LEU A 250 -11.53 6.45 15.05
C LEU A 250 -12.89 6.47 15.77
N VAL A 251 -13.42 7.66 16.05
CA VAL A 251 -14.76 7.83 16.63
C VAL A 251 -15.83 7.33 15.68
N THR A 252 -15.80 7.76 14.42
CA THR A 252 -16.75 7.29 13.39
C THR A 252 -16.61 5.79 13.16
N TYR A 253 -15.39 5.24 13.16
CA TYR A 253 -15.18 3.78 13.10
C TYR A 253 -15.88 3.07 14.26
N LYS A 254 -15.70 3.55 15.50
CA LYS A 254 -16.28 2.92 16.71
C LYS A 254 -17.81 2.85 16.65
N PHE A 255 -18.47 3.92 16.22
CA PHE A 255 -19.93 4.03 16.27
C PHE A 255 -20.64 3.58 14.99
N LEU A 256 -20.07 3.87 13.81
CA LEU A 256 -20.75 3.64 12.53
C LEU A 256 -20.34 2.33 11.86
N VAL A 257 -19.15 1.79 12.16
CA VAL A 257 -18.59 0.65 11.43
C VAL A 257 -18.48 -0.58 12.31
N ARG A 258 -17.80 -0.48 13.46
CA ARG A 258 -17.33 -1.64 14.22
C ARG A 258 -18.43 -2.64 14.61
N SER A 259 -19.62 -2.17 14.96
CA SER A 259 -20.77 -2.99 15.36
C SER A 259 -21.82 -3.18 14.26
N THR A 260 -21.63 -2.60 13.08
CA THR A 260 -22.62 -2.62 12.00
C THR A 260 -22.28 -3.65 10.92
N TYR A 261 -23.12 -3.73 9.88
CA TYR A 261 -22.82 -4.56 8.70
C TYR A 261 -21.56 -4.09 7.96
N LEU A 262 -21.22 -2.79 8.02
CA LEU A 262 -19.96 -2.28 7.50
C LEU A 262 -18.76 -2.92 8.20
N GLY A 263 -18.85 -3.19 9.50
CA GLY A 263 -17.81 -3.93 10.23
C GLY A 263 -17.58 -5.34 9.68
N VAL A 264 -18.63 -6.03 9.22
CA VAL A 264 -18.47 -7.34 8.55
C VAL A 264 -17.80 -7.19 7.21
N LEU A 265 -18.24 -6.22 6.40
CA LEU A 265 -17.68 -5.97 5.08
C LEU A 265 -16.18 -5.64 5.17
N LEU A 266 -15.81 -4.77 6.12
CA LEU A 266 -14.46 -4.22 6.23
C LEU A 266 -13.50 -5.08 7.04
N ASN A 267 -13.98 -5.72 8.12
CA ASN A 267 -13.14 -6.48 9.07
C ASN A 267 -13.43 -7.98 9.08
N GLY A 268 -14.38 -8.46 8.28
CA GLY A 268 -14.77 -9.88 8.19
C GLY A 268 -15.56 -10.41 9.40
N LYS A 269 -15.81 -9.59 10.43
CA LYS A 269 -16.54 -9.97 11.65
C LYS A 269 -17.24 -8.78 12.30
N LYS A 270 -18.39 -9.04 12.93
CA LYS A 270 -19.03 -8.06 13.82
C LYS A 270 -18.37 -8.11 15.18
N PHE A 271 -18.05 -6.94 15.73
CA PHE A 271 -17.72 -6.83 17.14
C PHE A 271 -18.95 -6.27 17.87
N PRO A 272 -19.51 -6.97 18.86
CA PRO A 272 -20.64 -6.46 19.60
C PRO A 272 -20.24 -5.14 20.27
N PHE A 273 -21.14 -4.16 20.19
CA PHE A 273 -20.92 -2.87 20.82
C PHE A 273 -20.91 -3.05 22.34
N LYS A 274 -19.72 -2.93 22.94
CA LYS A 274 -19.57 -2.90 24.40
C LYS A 274 -19.44 -1.45 24.82
N TRP A 275 -20.46 -0.94 25.50
CA TRP A 275 -20.31 0.26 26.30
C TRP A 275 -19.44 -0.13 27.50
N ASN A 276 -18.14 0.15 27.45
CA ASN A 276 -17.38 0.15 28.68
C ASN A 276 -17.94 1.32 29.50
N SER A 277 -18.78 1.03 30.48
CA SER A 277 -19.02 1.96 31.58
C SER A 277 -17.64 2.25 32.17
N LEU A 278 -17.14 3.46 31.94
CA LEU A 278 -15.98 3.97 32.66
C LEU A 278 -16.37 3.97 34.15
N SER A 279 -15.89 2.98 34.88
CA SER A 279 -15.79 2.97 36.35
C SER A 279 -14.32 2.87 36.69
#